data_AF-A0A1H7VA94-F1
#
_entry.id   AF-A0A1H7VA94-F1
#
_cell.length_a   1.000
_cell.length_b   1.000
_cell.length_c   1.000
_cell.angle_alpha   90.00
_cell.angle_beta   90.00
_cell.angle_gamma   90.00
#
_symmetry.space_group_name_H-M   'P 1'
#
loop_
_entity.id
_entity.type
_entity.pdbx_description
1 polymer ?
#
loop_
_entity_poly.entity_id
_entity_poly.type
_entity_poly.pdbx_seq_one_letter_code
_entity_poly.pdbx_strand_id
1 'polypeptide(L)'
;MQVLEEMNMKEVFANIKLSKAVKGLSEHNPVMTQRFGADPYALVYDGRVYLYMTGDKPMYDADGKLLENTYSNINTICVVS
;
A
#
# COMPACT_ATOMS: atom_id res chain seq x y z
N MET A 1 -9.64 -38.38 17.48
CA MET A 1 -8.79 -37.26 17.92
C MET A 1 -7.69 -37.12 16.88
N GLN A 2 -7.89 -36.24 15.89
CA GLN A 2 -6.87 -35.99 14.87
C GLN A 2 -5.78 -35.14 15.49
N VAL A 3 -4.55 -35.67 15.49
CA VAL A 3 -3.34 -34.95 15.86
C VAL A 3 -3.09 -33.93 14.75
N LEU A 4 -3.17 -32.64 15.06
CA LEU A 4 -2.72 -31.59 14.16
C LEU A 4 -1.20 -31.76 14.03
N GLU A 5 -0.72 -32.09 12.84
CA GLU A 5 0.72 -32.11 12.56
C GLU A 5 1.26 -30.69 12.72
N GLU A 6 2.20 -30.51 13.64
CA GLU A 6 2.94 -29.26 13.78
C GLU A 6 3.76 -29.06 12.50
N MET A 7 3.22 -28.28 11.56
CA MET A 7 3.93 -27.96 10.33
C MET A 7 5.22 -27.21 10.66
N ASN A 8 6.35 -27.75 10.21
CA ASN A 8 7.64 -27.10 10.35
C ASN A 8 7.65 -25.79 9.55
N MET A 9 7.92 -24.67 10.23
CA MET A 9 7.95 -23.35 9.60
C MET A 9 8.87 -23.32 8.36
N LYS A 10 10.00 -24.05 8.36
CA LYS A 10 10.89 -24.10 7.20
C LYS A 10 10.23 -24.68 5.95
N GLU A 11 9.34 -25.66 6.11
CA GLU A 11 8.63 -26.30 4.99
C GLU A 11 7.53 -25.40 4.45
N VAL A 12 6.80 -24.70 5.34
CA VAL A 12 5.77 -23.71 4.98
C VAL A 12 6.35 -22.58 4.13
N PHE A 13 7.57 -22.15 4.43
CA PHE A 13 8.21 -21.01 3.76
C PHE A 13 9.16 -21.42 2.61
N ALA A 14 9.34 -22.72 2.33
CA ALA A 14 10.37 -23.23 1.41
C ALA A 14 10.28 -22.67 -0.02
N ASN A 15 9.07 -22.34 -0.47
CA ASN A 15 8.81 -21.84 -1.84
C ASN A 15 8.48 -20.33 -1.88
N ILE A 16 8.65 -19.60 -0.77
CA ILE A 16 8.40 -18.16 -0.77
C ILE A 16 9.61 -17.43 -1.37
N LYS A 17 9.37 -16.76 -2.50
CA LYS A 17 10.32 -15.83 -3.08
C LYS A 17 10.06 -14.43 -2.55
N LEU A 18 11.03 -13.85 -1.87
CA LEU A 18 10.95 -12.46 -1.44
C LEU A 18 10.95 -11.53 -2.66
N SER A 19 9.96 -10.64 -2.74
CA SER A 19 9.94 -9.56 -3.72
C SER A 19 10.80 -8.39 -3.25
N LYS A 20 11.37 -7.64 -4.20
CA LYS A 20 12.04 -6.37 -3.89
C LYS A 20 11.03 -5.39 -3.30
N ALA A 21 11.38 -4.75 -2.19
CA ALA A 21 10.55 -3.70 -1.60
C ALA A 21 10.48 -2.49 -2.53
N VAL A 22 9.28 -1.90 -2.66
CA VAL A 22 9.05 -0.66 -3.42
C VAL A 22 9.75 0.54 -2.77
N LYS A 23 9.79 0.55 -1.42
CA LYS A 23 10.60 1.47 -0.62
C LYS A 23 11.67 0.65 0.12
N GLY A 24 12.94 0.82 -0.26
CA GLY A 24 14.06 0.21 0.46
C GLY A 24 14.25 0.80 1.86
N LEU A 25 14.96 0.08 2.74
CA LEU A 25 15.19 0.54 4.12
C LEU A 25 15.97 1.87 4.18
N SER A 26 16.87 2.11 3.23
CA SER A 26 17.65 3.34 3.09
C SER A 26 16.97 4.38 2.19
N GLU A 27 15.81 4.06 1.62
CA GLU A 27 15.10 4.92 0.69
C GLU A 27 14.04 5.74 1.42
N HIS A 28 13.97 7.02 1.08
CA HIS A 28 13.01 7.94 1.71
C HIS A 28 11.71 8.04 0.90
N ASN A 29 11.74 7.62 -0.37
CA ASN A 29 10.62 7.63 -1.30
C ASN A 29 10.20 6.22 -1.75
N PRO A 30 8.90 6.00 -2.06
CA PRO A 30 7.78 6.91 -1.81
C PRO A 30 7.54 7.14 -0.32
N VAL A 31 6.84 8.21 0.06
CA VAL A 31 6.61 8.53 1.49
C VAL A 31 5.78 7.46 2.21
N MET A 32 4.92 6.73 1.48
CA MET A 32 4.15 5.59 1.96
C MET A 32 4.04 4.51 0.86
N THR A 33 3.75 3.26 1.25
CA THR A 33 3.55 2.12 0.32
C THR A 33 2.22 1.41 0.53
N GLN A 34 1.48 1.74 1.59
CA GLN A 34 0.27 1.04 2.00
C GLN A 34 -0.97 1.49 1.21
N ARG A 35 -0.92 2.67 0.59
CA ARG A 35 -2.03 3.30 -0.15
C ARG A 35 -1.50 4.14 -1.30
N PHE A 36 -2.34 4.40 -2.29
CA PHE A 36 -2.05 5.37 -3.34
C PHE A 36 -2.46 6.77 -2.88
N GLY A 37 -1.75 7.77 -3.40
CA GLY A 37 -2.11 9.17 -3.30
C GLY A 37 -1.48 9.95 -4.45
N ALA A 38 -2.20 10.92 -4.99
CA ALA A 38 -1.71 11.80 -6.05
C ALA A 38 -1.88 13.28 -5.64
N ASP A 39 -1.38 14.16 -6.51
CA ASP A 39 -1.47 15.62 -6.37
C ASP A 39 -1.13 16.15 -4.97
N PRO A 40 0.09 15.86 -4.44
CA PRO A 40 0.44 16.21 -3.08
C PRO A 40 0.53 17.71 -2.85
N TYR A 41 -0.02 18.16 -1.71
CA TYR A 41 0.19 19.48 -1.14
C TYR A 41 0.75 19.37 0.28
N ALA A 42 1.79 20.14 0.59
CA ALA A 42 2.45 20.12 1.90
C ALA A 42 2.02 21.32 2.76
N LEU A 43 1.62 21.04 4.00
CA LEU A 43 1.40 22.03 5.05
C LEU A 43 2.43 21.83 6.15
N VAL A 44 3.20 22.88 6.47
CA VAL A 44 4.08 22.90 7.64
C VAL A 44 3.34 23.57 8.79
N TYR A 45 3.19 22.85 9.88
CA TYR A 45 2.54 23.37 11.08
C TYR A 45 3.18 22.77 12.33
N ASP A 46 3.58 23.62 13.27
CA ASP A 46 4.16 23.24 14.56
C ASP A 46 5.31 22.21 14.45
N GLY A 47 6.27 22.50 13.55
CA GLY A 47 7.45 21.63 13.34
C GLY A 47 7.16 20.30 12.63
N ARG A 48 5.95 20.09 12.11
CA ARG A 48 5.56 18.89 11.35
C ARG A 48 5.16 19.22 9.92
N VAL A 49 5.45 18.29 9.00
CA VAL A 49 5.01 18.36 7.60
C VAL A 49 3.82 17.42 7.43
N TYR A 50 2.68 17.96 7.01
CA TYR A 50 1.49 17.20 6.65
C TYR A 50 1.38 17.18 5.13
N LEU A 51 1.42 15.99 4.55
CA LEU A 51 1.25 15.81 3.11
C LEU A 51 -0.19 15.39 2.82
N TYR A 52 -0.97 16.29 2.26
CA TYR A 52 -2.34 16.05 1.80
C TYR A 52 -2.31 15.64 0.32
N MET A 53 -3.06 14.60 -0.03
CA MET A 53 -3.08 14.03 -1.38
C MET A 53 -4.50 13.58 -1.73
N THR A 54 -4.83 13.47 -3.02
CA THR A 54 -6.03 12.78 -3.46
C THR A 54 -5.98 11.32 -3.01
N GLY A 55 -7.10 10.80 -2.50
CA GLY A 55 -7.22 9.41 -2.03
C GLY A 55 -7.42 8.45 -3.18
N ASP A 56 -6.42 8.33 -4.04
CA ASP A 56 -6.42 7.49 -5.25
C ASP A 56 -6.65 6.01 -4.94
N LYS A 57 -7.44 5.36 -5.80
CA LYS A 57 -7.75 3.93 -5.70
C LYS A 57 -7.83 3.31 -7.09
N PRO A 58 -7.24 2.11 -7.30
CA PRO A 58 -7.48 1.35 -8.51
C PRO A 58 -8.98 1.05 -8.69
N MET A 59 -9.41 1.01 -9.94
CA MET A 59 -10.78 0.64 -10.30
C MET A 59 -10.82 -0.84 -10.70
N TYR A 60 -11.86 -1.53 -10.23
CA TYR A 60 -12.11 -2.93 -10.57
C TYR A 60 -13.54 -3.07 -11.08
N ASP A 61 -13.77 -4.02 -11.99
CA ASP A 61 -15.12 -4.43 -12.35
C ASP A 61 -15.76 -5.32 -11.27
N ALA A 62 -16.99 -5.77 -11.53
CA ALA A 62 -17.74 -6.63 -10.61
C ALA A 62 -17.04 -7.99 -10.35
N ASP A 63 -16.19 -8.44 -11.27
CA ASP A 63 -15.44 -9.70 -11.17
C ASP A 63 -14.04 -9.50 -10.55
N GLY A 64 -13.70 -8.27 -10.14
CA GLY A 64 -12.43 -7.94 -9.50
C GLY A 64 -11.26 -7.78 -10.47
N LYS A 65 -11.50 -7.65 -11.78
CA LYS A 65 -10.47 -7.39 -12.78
C LYS A 65 -10.15 -5.89 -12.85
N LEU A 66 -8.87 -5.57 -12.96
CA LEU A 66 -8.39 -4.20 -13.05
C LEU A 66 -8.94 -3.51 -14.31
N LEU A 67 -9.53 -2.34 -14.13
CA LEU A 67 -10.04 -1.49 -15.21
C LEU A 67 -9.07 -0.32 -15.49
N GLU A 68 -9.23 0.29 -16.66
CA GLU A 68 -8.65 1.60 -16.92
C GLU A 68 -9.20 2.62 -15.91
N ASN A 69 -8.30 3.38 -15.28
CA ASN A 69 -8.68 4.28 -14.22
C ASN A 69 -9.26 5.58 -14.80
N THR A 70 -10.54 5.82 -14.56
CA THR A 70 -11.23 7.06 -14.95
C THR A 70 -11.23 8.11 -13.84
N TYR A 71 -10.63 7.80 -12.68
CA TYR A 71 -10.57 8.65 -11.49
C TYR A 71 -11.93 9.01 -10.86
N SER A 72 -13.02 8.44 -11.39
CA SER A 72 -14.39 8.73 -10.96
C SER A 72 -14.71 8.26 -9.53
N ASN A 73 -13.88 7.38 -8.96
CA ASN A 73 -14.01 6.88 -7.59
C ASN A 73 -13.23 7.70 -6.55
N ILE A 74 -12.50 8.74 -6.96
CA ILE A 74 -11.75 9.61 -6.05
C ILE A 74 -12.72 10.59 -5.38
N ASN A 75 -12.97 10.38 -4.09
CA ASN A 75 -13.88 11.21 -3.29
C ASN A 75 -13.38 11.45 -1.86
N THR A 76 -12.10 11.17 -1.61
CA THR A 76 -11.45 11.32 -0.31
C THR A 76 -10.09 11.98 -0.45
N ILE A 77 -9.60 12.55 0.64
CA ILE A 77 -8.22 13.02 0.79
C ILE A 77 -7.49 12.05 1.72
N CYS A 78 -6.22 11.76 1.43
CA CYS A 78 -5.33 11.06 2.36
C CYS A 78 -4.28 12.03 2.90
N VAL A 79 -3.86 11.81 4.16
CA VAL A 79 -2.84 12.61 4.84
C VAL A 79 -1.78 11.71 5.46
N VAL A 80 -0.52 12.12 5.36
CA VAL A 80 0.64 11.50 6.03
C VAL A 80 1.41 12.59 6.78
N SER A 81 1.87 12.29 7.99
CA SER A 81 2.58 13.23 8.89
C SER A 81 3.65 12.55 9.74
#